data_AF-A0A537UJH6-F1
#
_entry.id   AF-A0A537UJH6-F1
#
_cell.length_a   1.000
_cell.length_b   1.000
_cell.length_c   1.000
_cell.angle_alpha   90.00
_cell.angle_beta   90.00
_cell.angle_gamma   90.00
#
_symmetry.space_group_name_H-M   'P 1'
#
loop_
_entity.id
_entity.type
_entity.pdbx_description
1 polymer ?
#
loop_
_entity_poly.entity_id
_entity_poly.type
_entity_poly.pdbx_seq_one_letter_code
_entity_poly.pdbx_strand_id
1 'polypeptide(L)' 'MRQQDAKPLIIREWDRWIQTQPIDPETASARDSFKFFLELQEARSPLLDFRPRGQDKWQIVYGWLVREGRVSN' A
#
# COMPACT_ATOMS: atom_id res chain seq x y z
N MET A 1 -1.00 -6.95 13.89
CA MET A 1 0.35 -6.34 13.74
C MET A 1 0.35 -4.85 14.17
N ARG A 2 1.49 -4.23 14.53
CA ARG A 2 1.56 -2.75 14.71
C ARG A 2 1.84 -2.07 13.37
N GLN A 3 1.37 -0.83 13.21
CA GLN A 3 1.58 -0.05 11.99
C GLN A 3 3.05 0.10 11.57
N GLN A 4 3.94 0.28 12.54
CA GLN A 4 5.39 0.37 12.31
C GLN A 4 6.00 -0.92 11.73
N ASP A 5 5.43 -2.07 12.07
CA ASP A 5 5.88 -3.39 11.58
C ASP A 5 5.24 -3.67 10.21
N ALA A 6 4.00 -3.19 10.01
CA ALA A 6 3.25 -3.32 8.77
C ALA A 6 3.80 -2.45 7.62
N LYS A 7 4.20 -1.21 7.93
CA LYS A 7 4.70 -0.24 6.96
C LYS A 7 5.79 -0.82 6.04
N PRO A 8 6.93 -1.30 6.54
CA PRO A 8 8.00 -1.81 5.68
C PRO A 8 7.57 -3.03 4.85
N LEU A 9 6.63 -3.85 5.36
CA LEU A 9 6.10 -4.99 4.62
C LEU A 9 5.18 -4.55 3.47
N ILE A 10 4.30 -3.58 3.71
CA ILE A 10 3.42 -2.99 2.69
C ILE A 10 4.25 -2.34 1.57
N ILE A 11 5.29 -1.58 1.92
CA ILE A 11 6.17 -0.94 0.92
C ILE A 11 6.91 -1.98 0.08
N ARG A 12 7.44 -3.04 0.71
CA ARG A 12 8.09 -4.14 -0.02
C ARG A 12 7.12 -4.88 -0.93
N GLU A 13 5.89 -5.11 -0.47
CA GLU A 13 4.88 -5.77 -1.28
C GLU A 13 4.44 -4.88 -2.45
N TRP A 14 4.33 -3.57 -2.23
CA TRP A 14 4.10 -2.61 -3.31
C TRP A 14 5.22 -2.66 -4.36
N ASP A 15 6.49 -2.62 -3.92
CA ASP A 15 7.64 -2.66 -4.83
C ASP A 15 7.68 -3.95 -5.67
N ARG A 16 7.15 -5.07 -5.14
CA ARG A 16 6.97 -6.30 -5.92
C ARG A 16 5.76 -6.24 -6.83
N TRP A 17 4.62 -5.79 -6.29
CA TRP A 17 3.37 -5.72 -7.02
C TRP A 17 3.48 -4.81 -8.24
N ILE A 18 4.10 -3.63 -8.11
CA ILE A 18 4.25 -2.69 -9.22
C ILE A 18 5.07 -3.29 -10.38
N GLN A 19 6.06 -4.16 -10.09
CA GLN A 19 6.82 -4.87 -11.12
C GLN A 19 5.99 -5.92 -11.88
N THR A 20 4.90 -6.41 -11.28
CA THR A 20 3.99 -7.36 -11.94
C THR A 20 2.94 -6.66 -12.79
N GLN A 21 2.74 -5.36 -12.58
CA GLN A 21 1.75 -4.58 -13.32
C GLN A 21 2.40 -3.91 -14.53
N PRO A 22 1.63 -3.69 -15.62
CA PRO A 22 2.09 -2.89 -16.75
C PRO A 22 1.98 -1.39 -16.43
N ILE A 23 2.51 -0.98 -15.27
CA ILE A 23 2.48 0.39 -14.76
C ILE A 23 3.92 0.86 -14.59
N ASP A 24 4.22 2.08 -14.99
CA ASP A 24 5.52 2.68 -14.73
C ASP A 24 5.60 3.09 -13.24
N PRO A 25 6.53 2.51 -12.45
CA PRO A 25 6.70 2.83 -11.04
C PRO A 25 6.93 4.32 -10.75
N GLU A 26 7.51 5.07 -11.69
CA GLU A 26 7.76 6.51 -11.52
C GLU A 26 6.50 7.36 -11.73
N THR A 27 5.44 6.78 -12.31
CA THR A 27 4.17 7.47 -12.59
C THR A 27 2.98 6.85 -11.83
N ALA A 28 3.26 5.96 -10.88
CA ALA A 28 2.23 5.27 -10.14
C ALA A 28 1.32 6.26 -9.41
N SER A 29 0.02 6.09 -9.62
CA SER A 29 -1.00 7.05 -9.21
C SER A 29 -1.75 6.61 -7.95
N ALA A 30 -2.57 7.53 -7.42
CA ALA A 30 -3.53 7.21 -6.35
C ALA A 30 -4.48 6.06 -6.71
N ARG A 31 -4.78 5.89 -8.01
CA ARG A 31 -5.63 4.80 -8.49
C ARG A 31 -4.92 3.45 -8.42
N ASP A 32 -3.64 3.41 -8.74
CA ASP A 32 -2.84 2.19 -8.72
C ASP A 32 -2.61 1.70 -7.29
N SER A 33 -2.34 2.64 -6.38
CA SER A 33 -2.31 2.34 -4.94
C SER A 33 -3.65 1.83 -4.42
N PHE A 34 -4.77 2.37 -4.91
CA PHE A 34 -6.08 1.88 -4.50
C PHE A 34 -6.32 0.45 -4.99
N LYS A 35 -5.93 0.14 -6.22
CA LYS A 35 -6.00 -1.21 -6.78
C LYS A 35 -5.18 -2.20 -5.93
N PHE A 36 -3.93 -1.86 -5.62
CA PHE A 36 -3.07 -2.66 -4.74
C PHE A 36 -3.73 -2.89 -3.37
N PHE A 37 -4.31 -1.85 -2.77
CA PHE A 37 -5.00 -1.98 -1.48
C PHE A 37 -6.20 -2.92 -1.55
N LEU A 38 -7.00 -2.82 -2.62
CA LEU A 38 -8.13 -3.72 -2.86
C LEU A 38 -7.67 -5.18 -2.99
N GLU A 39 -6.61 -5.45 -3.76
CA GLU A 39 -6.06 -6.80 -3.92
C GLU A 39 -5.59 -7.39 -2.57
N LEU A 40 -4.92 -6.58 -1.73
CA LEU A 40 -4.55 -7.00 -0.37
C LEU A 40 -5.77 -7.31 0.50
N GLN A 41 -6.86 -6.54 0.34
CA GLN A 41 -8.10 -6.74 1.10
C GLN A 41 -8.84 -7.99 0.64
N GLU A 42 -8.93 -8.23 -0.67
CA GLU A 42 -9.54 -9.43 -1.27
C GLU A 42 -8.76 -10.69 -0.89
N ALA A 43 -7.43 -10.63 -0.92
CA ALA A 43 -6.56 -11.71 -0.48
C ALA A 43 -6.57 -11.95 1.04
N ARG A 44 -7.28 -11.10 1.81
CA ARG A 44 -7.26 -11.08 3.28
C ARG A 44 -5.82 -11.09 3.82
N SER A 45 -4.95 -10.32 3.17
CA SER A 45 -3.53 -10.35 3.44
C SER A 45 -3.25 -9.94 4.89
N PRO A 46 -2.38 -10.67 5.62
CA PRO A 46 -1.99 -10.30 6.98
C PRO A 46 -1.30 -8.92 7.04
N LEU A 47 -0.87 -8.39 5.89
CA LEU A 47 -0.34 -7.03 5.75
C LEU A 47 -1.36 -5.96 6.13
N LEU A 48 -2.66 -6.23 6.00
CA LEU A 48 -3.74 -5.34 6.42
C LEU A 48 -4.25 -5.62 7.84
N ASP A 49 -3.66 -6.57 8.58
CA ASP A 49 -4.05 -6.92 9.95
C ASP A 49 -3.43 -6.00 11.02
N PHE A 50 -3.07 -4.78 10.64
CA PHE A 50 -2.70 -3.74 11.60
C PHE A 50 -3.93 -3.03 12.14
N ARG A 51 -3.85 -2.55 13.39
CA ARG A 51 -4.95 -1.80 14.00
C ARG A 51 -5.05 -0.39 13.38
N PRO A 52 -6.16 -0.04 12.70
CA PRO A 52 -6.45 1.33 12.34
C PRO A 52 -6.84 2.08 13.61
N ARG A 53 -6.07 3.10 14.03
CA ARG A 53 -6.37 3.91 15.23
C ARG A 53 -7.49 4.93 14.92
N GLY A 54 -8.63 4.47 14.41
CA GLY A 54 -9.77 5.31 14.00
C GLY A 54 -9.63 5.97 12.62
N GLN A 55 -8.64 5.59 11.82
CA GLN A 55 -8.42 6.08 10.45
C GLN A 55 -8.55 4.94 9.46
N ASP A 56 -9.10 5.21 8.26
CA ASP A 56 -9.21 4.21 7.21
C ASP A 56 -7.87 3.57 6.88
N LYS A 57 -7.83 2.23 6.83
CA LYS A 57 -6.61 1.47 6.49
C LYS A 57 -6.06 1.90 5.13
N TRP A 58 -6.95 2.21 4.19
CA TRP A 58 -6.60 2.77 2.89
C TRP A 58 -5.81 4.08 3.02
N GLN A 59 -6.34 5.06 3.75
CA GLN A 59 -5.68 6.36 3.98
C GLN A 59 -4.31 6.19 4.64
N ILE A 60 -4.18 5.22 5.55
CA ILE A 60 -2.91 4.88 6.19
C ILE A 60 -1.90 4.34 5.16
N VAL A 61 -2.30 3.34 4.35
CA VAL A 61 -1.44 2.72 3.33
C VAL A 61 -1.06 3.73 2.24
N TYR A 62 -2.03 4.49 1.73
CA TYR A 62 -1.80 5.55 0.76
C TYR A 62 -0.80 6.58 1.30
N GLY A 63 -0.99 7.04 2.54
CA GLY A 63 -0.05 7.95 3.20
C GLY A 63 1.37 7.37 3.37
N TRP A 64 1.51 6.06 3.54
CA TRP A 64 2.83 5.42 3.54
C TRP A 64 3.48 5.40 2.16
N LEU A 65 2.73 5.07 1.12
CA LEU A 65 3.24 5.05 -0.26
C LEU A 65 3.67 6.43 -0.73
N VAL A 66 2.88 7.47 -0.46
CA VAL A 66 3.23 8.86 -0.77
C VAL A 66 4.50 9.30 -0.02
N ARG A 67 4.61 8.98 1.28
CA ARG A 67 5.79 9.33 2.09
C ARG A 67 7.09 8.67 1.61
N GLU A 68 6.99 7.49 1.01
CA GLU A 68 8.15 6.75 0.46
C GLU A 68 8.40 7.08 -1.03
N GLY A 69 7.69 8.07 -1.59
CA GLY A 69 7.83 8.48 -2.98
C GLY A 69 7.39 7.40 -3.99
N ARG A 70 6.56 6.45 -3.55
CA ARG A 70 6.04 5.36 -4.39
C ARG A 70 4.83 5.74 -5.21
N VAL A 71 4.12 6.78 -4.79
CA VAL A 71 2.97 7.34 -5.47
C VAL A 71 3.08 8.85 -5.39
N SER A 72 2.84 9.52 -6.51
CA SER A 72 2.75 10.98 -6.55
C SER A 72 1.39 11.43 -6.03
N ASN A 73 1.40 12.47 -5.18
CA ASN A 73 0.20 13.09 -4.61
C ASN A 73 -0.35 14.20 -5.49
#